data_AF-A0A4C1WX32-F1
#
_entry.id   AF-A0A4C1WX32-F1
#
_cell.length_a   1.000
_cell.length_b   1.000
_cell.length_c   1.000
_cell.angle_alpha   90.00
_cell.angle_beta   90.00
_cell.angle_gamma   90.00
#
_symmetry.space_group_name_H-M   'P 1'
#
loop_
_entity.id
_entity.type
_entity.pdbx_description
1 polymer ?
#
loop_
_entity_poly.entity_id
_entity_poly.type
_entity_poly.pdbx_seq_one_letter_code
_entity_poly.pdbx_strand_id
1 'polypeptide(L)'
;MIEDENKLRKKKYPLKKKLKLKPNVMTYGVLAMACDTKVRAEELLMEMKEQGLKANAEIMGALLRQATCHNNLEYILFVMNTVKEEKLRIGNMFMKHLINFNEKCKCILSSSDDGKQKCKKGFARMHSIYERAYLKWLKEVDIEESLKEEHPWKQFMHEQPEIIQRQSLIKEPKRFCKRKLKFVLPYRP
;
A
#
# COMPACT_ATOMS: atom_id res chain seq x y z
N MET A 1 -22.12 -1.74 -0.53
CA MET A 1 -21.52 -2.54 -1.62
C MET A 1 -21.03 -3.92 -1.16
N ILE A 2 -19.97 -4.03 -0.34
CA ILE A 2 -19.46 -5.36 0.13
C ILE A 2 -20.51 -6.08 0.99
N GLU A 3 -21.21 -5.35 1.86
CA GLU A 3 -22.28 -5.90 2.68
C GLU A 3 -23.46 -6.40 1.85
N ASP A 4 -23.85 -5.67 0.81
CA ASP A 4 -24.97 -6.03 -0.06
C ASP A 4 -24.67 -7.28 -0.88
N GLU A 5 -23.44 -7.37 -1.41
CA GLU A 5 -22.94 -8.56 -2.08
C GLU A 5 -22.88 -9.76 -1.11
N ASN A 6 -22.46 -9.53 0.14
CA ASN A 6 -22.48 -10.55 1.18
C ASN A 6 -23.91 -11.00 1.54
N LYS A 7 -24.89 -10.09 1.57
CA LYS A 7 -26.32 -10.41 1.75
C LYS A 7 -26.83 -11.25 0.59
N LEU A 8 -26.52 -10.89 -0.66
CA LEU A 8 -26.90 -11.63 -1.86
C LEU A 8 -26.29 -13.04 -1.88
N ARG A 9 -25.00 -13.17 -1.57
CA ARG A 9 -24.31 -14.47 -1.46
C ARG A 9 -24.88 -15.33 -0.35
N LYS A 10 -25.24 -14.74 0.79
CA LYS A 10 -25.90 -15.46 1.89
C LYS A 10 -27.26 -16.01 1.46
N LYS A 11 -28.04 -15.26 0.66
CA LYS A 11 -29.32 -15.70 0.10
C LYS A 11 -29.12 -16.82 -0.93
N LYS A 12 -28.13 -16.68 -1.83
CA LYS A 12 -27.89 -17.63 -2.94
C LYS A 12 -27.18 -18.92 -2.50
N TYR A 13 -26.30 -18.85 -1.50
CA TYR A 13 -25.47 -19.97 -1.05
C TYR A 13 -25.48 -20.09 0.50
N PRO A 14 -26.62 -20.44 1.12
CA PRO A 14 -26.80 -20.39 2.57
C PRO A 14 -25.85 -21.32 3.36
N LEU A 15 -25.45 -22.46 2.76
CA LEU A 15 -24.59 -23.46 3.41
C LEU A 15 -23.08 -23.20 3.25
N LYS A 16 -22.68 -22.26 2.38
CA LYS A 16 -21.26 -22.00 2.08
C LYS A 16 -20.75 -20.74 2.78
N LYS A 17 -20.48 -20.86 4.09
CA LYS A 17 -19.92 -19.77 4.93
C LYS A 17 -18.61 -19.18 4.40
N LYS A 18 -17.82 -19.96 3.64
CA LYS A 18 -16.55 -19.54 3.03
C LYS A 18 -16.68 -18.54 1.88
N LEU A 19 -17.90 -18.27 1.37
CA LEU A 19 -18.12 -17.34 0.24
C LEU A 19 -18.30 -15.87 0.65
N LYS A 20 -18.28 -15.58 1.96
CA LYS A 20 -18.32 -14.19 2.45
C LYS A 20 -17.04 -13.47 2.06
N LEU A 21 -17.18 -12.35 1.36
CA LEU A 21 -16.09 -11.43 1.08
C LEU A 21 -15.75 -10.71 2.37
N LYS A 22 -14.48 -10.80 2.78
CA LYS A 22 -13.94 -10.00 3.87
C LYS A 22 -13.00 -8.96 3.25
N PRO A 23 -13.18 -7.67 3.59
CA PRO A 23 -12.24 -6.65 3.15
C PRO A 23 -10.85 -6.98 3.70
N ASN A 24 -9.84 -6.80 2.87
CA ASN A 24 -8.44 -7.00 3.20
C ASN A 24 -7.66 -5.72 2.88
N VAL A 25 -6.36 -5.70 3.19
CA VAL A 25 -5.48 -4.53 2.94
C VAL A 25 -5.61 -4.02 1.50
N MET A 26 -5.70 -4.92 0.51
CA MET A 26 -5.87 -4.54 -0.91
C MET A 26 -7.19 -3.81 -1.17
N THR A 27 -8.28 -4.23 -0.52
CA THR A 27 -9.59 -3.58 -0.62
C THR A 27 -9.50 -2.13 -0.13
N TYR A 28 -8.86 -1.92 1.01
CA TYR A 28 -8.66 -0.59 1.58
C TYR A 28 -7.69 0.27 0.76
N GLY A 29 -6.70 -0.33 0.10
CA GLY A 29 -5.86 0.35 -0.88
C GLY A 29 -6.66 0.94 -2.05
N VAL A 30 -7.66 0.22 -2.54
CA VAL A 30 -8.56 0.75 -3.59
C VAL A 30 -9.46 1.85 -3.04
N LEU A 31 -10.03 1.67 -1.85
CA LEU A 31 -10.88 2.67 -1.21
C LEU A 31 -10.12 3.97 -0.90
N ALA A 32 -8.85 3.89 -0.50
CA ALA A 32 -7.99 5.04 -0.22
C ALA A 32 -7.84 5.97 -1.44
N MET A 33 -7.85 5.42 -2.66
CA MET A 33 -7.80 6.23 -3.88
C MET A 33 -9.05 7.11 -4.09
N ALA A 34 -10.17 6.76 -3.45
CA ALA A 34 -11.43 7.49 -3.53
C ALA A 34 -11.63 8.50 -2.39
N CYS A 35 -10.75 8.53 -1.39
CA CYS A 35 -10.88 9.40 -0.21
C CYS A 35 -10.42 10.84 -0.51
N ASP A 36 -11.31 11.66 -1.06
CA ASP A 36 -11.11 13.07 -1.39
C ASP A 36 -10.90 14.01 -0.20
N THR A 37 -11.34 13.61 1.00
CA THR A 37 -11.36 14.45 2.20
C THR A 37 -10.67 13.78 3.37
N LYS A 38 -10.12 14.60 4.28
CA LYS A 38 -9.50 14.13 5.54
C LYS A 38 -10.45 13.25 6.36
N VAL A 39 -11.71 13.66 6.49
CA VAL A 39 -12.72 12.93 7.28
C VAL A 39 -12.90 11.51 6.76
N ARG A 40 -13.05 11.34 5.44
CA ARG A 40 -13.18 10.01 4.82
C ARG A 40 -11.93 9.16 4.98
N ALA A 41 -10.76 9.79 4.99
CA ALA A 41 -9.50 9.10 5.24
C ALA A 41 -9.38 8.62 6.70
N GLU A 42 -9.80 9.43 7.66
CA GLU A 42 -9.87 9.08 9.07
C GLU A 42 -10.85 7.92 9.31
N GLU A 43 -12.05 8.01 8.74
CA GLU A 43 -13.06 6.94 8.78
C GLU A 43 -12.49 5.63 8.21
N LEU A 44 -11.82 5.69 7.05
CA LEU A 44 -11.21 4.53 6.42
C LEU A 44 -10.15 3.87 7.32
N LEU A 45 -9.25 4.67 7.89
CA LEU A 45 -8.18 4.17 8.76
C LEU A 45 -8.73 3.62 10.08
N MET A 46 -9.80 4.21 10.60
CA MET A 46 -10.52 3.72 11.77
C MET A 46 -11.18 2.36 11.48
N GLU A 47 -11.89 2.24 10.36
CA GLU A 47 -12.50 0.98 9.92
C GLU A 47 -11.45 -0.12 9.76
N MET A 48 -10.30 0.20 9.13
CA MET A 48 -9.18 -0.74 9.03
C MET A 48 -8.72 -1.24 10.40
N LYS A 49 -8.56 -0.34 11.37
CA LYS A 49 -8.13 -0.67 12.73
C LYS A 49 -9.16 -1.54 13.45
N GLU A 50 -10.45 -1.27 13.29
CA GLU A 50 -11.54 -2.10 13.83
C GLU A 50 -11.56 -3.51 13.24
N GLN A 51 -11.20 -3.64 11.96
CA GLN A 51 -11.03 -4.95 11.30
C GLN A 51 -9.70 -5.63 11.65
N GLY A 52 -8.88 -5.04 12.53
CA GLY A 52 -7.57 -5.57 12.91
C GLY A 52 -6.52 -5.51 11.81
N LEU A 53 -6.72 -4.65 10.81
CA LEU A 53 -5.79 -4.42 9.71
C LEU A 53 -4.97 -3.16 9.98
N LYS A 54 -3.68 -3.20 9.62
CA LYS A 54 -2.80 -2.03 9.67
C LYS A 54 -2.67 -1.42 8.28
N ALA A 55 -2.64 -0.09 8.22
CA ALA A 55 -2.31 0.62 6.98
C ALA A 55 -0.85 0.31 6.59
N ASN A 56 -0.61 0.24 5.28
CA ASN A 56 0.74 0.12 4.74
C ASN A 56 1.15 1.41 4.03
N ALA A 57 2.42 1.50 3.64
CA ALA A 57 2.97 2.67 2.97
C ALA A 57 2.21 3.03 1.67
N GLU A 58 1.69 2.02 0.95
CA GLU A 58 0.93 2.22 -0.29
C GLU A 58 -0.43 2.89 -0.04
N ILE A 59 -1.15 2.47 0.99
CA ILE A 59 -2.41 3.10 1.41
C ILE A 59 -2.16 4.55 1.79
N MET A 60 -1.12 4.80 2.60
CA MET A 60 -0.76 6.18 2.99
C MET A 60 -0.33 7.03 1.80
N GLY A 61 0.38 6.45 0.82
CA GLY A 61 0.74 7.10 -0.43
C GLY A 61 -0.47 7.46 -1.29
N ALA A 62 -1.47 6.58 -1.37
CA ALA A 62 -2.73 6.86 -2.06
C ALA A 62 -3.50 8.02 -1.43
N LEU A 63 -3.63 8.02 -0.09
CA LEU A 63 -4.25 9.11 0.66
C LEU A 63 -3.48 10.43 0.47
N LEU A 64 -2.15 10.40 0.52
CA LEU A 64 -1.31 11.58 0.28
C LEU A 64 -1.52 12.15 -1.13
N ARG A 65 -1.53 11.29 -2.15
CA ARG A 65 -1.77 11.71 -3.53
C ARG A 65 -3.10 12.45 -3.63
N GLN A 66 -4.15 11.92 -3.01
CA GLN A 66 -5.46 12.55 -3.05
C GLN A 66 -5.49 13.90 -2.30
N ALA A 67 -4.82 13.99 -1.16
CA ALA A 67 -4.65 15.23 -0.40
C ALA A 67 -3.92 16.33 -1.20
N THR A 68 -2.83 15.96 -1.89
CA THR A 68 -2.03 16.87 -2.74
C THR A 68 -2.76 17.30 -4.02
N CYS A 69 -3.60 16.44 -4.59
CA CYS A 69 -4.50 16.80 -5.70
C CYS A 69 -5.48 17.91 -5.29
N HIS A 70 -6.06 17.83 -4.09
CA HIS A 70 -7.04 18.78 -3.57
C HIS A 70 -6.43 20.01 -2.87
N ASN A 71 -5.10 20.10 -2.79
CA ASN A 71 -4.37 21.14 -2.05
C ASN A 71 -4.81 21.27 -0.58
N ASN A 72 -5.23 20.17 0.03
CA ASN A 72 -5.69 20.17 1.41
C ASN A 72 -4.50 19.95 2.36
N LEU A 73 -3.92 21.06 2.83
CA LEU A 73 -2.75 21.05 3.73
C LEU A 73 -3.02 20.34 5.06
N GLU A 74 -4.25 20.46 5.59
CA GLU A 74 -4.62 19.78 6.83
C GLU A 74 -4.65 18.26 6.65
N TYR A 75 -5.16 17.81 5.50
CA TYR A 75 -5.16 16.39 5.15
C TYR A 75 -3.74 15.85 4.93
N ILE A 76 -2.86 16.62 4.26
CA ILE A 76 -1.45 16.23 4.09
C ILE A 76 -0.76 16.08 5.45
N LEU A 77 -0.95 17.04 6.36
CA LEU A 77 -0.40 16.98 7.71
C LEU A 77 -0.90 15.78 8.49
N PHE A 78 -2.18 15.46 8.38
CA PHE A 78 -2.76 14.26 8.98
C PHE A 78 -2.03 13.01 8.49
N VAL A 79 -1.90 12.81 7.18
CA VAL A 79 -1.23 11.64 6.59
C VAL A 79 0.23 11.54 7.06
N MET A 80 0.97 12.66 7.08
CA MET A 80 2.36 12.69 7.55
C MET A 80 2.50 12.31 9.03
N ASN A 81 1.59 12.78 9.88
CA ASN A 81 1.59 12.46 11.30
C ASN A 81 1.25 10.98 11.51
N THR A 82 0.26 10.43 10.80
CA THR A 82 -0.09 9.01 10.91
C THR A 82 1.07 8.11 10.48
N VAL A 83 1.77 8.44 9.38
CA VAL A 83 2.97 7.70 8.94
C VAL A 83 4.04 7.69 10.02
N LYS A 84 4.22 8.82 10.72
CA LYS A 84 5.17 8.94 11.83
C LYS A 84 4.74 8.12 13.06
N GLU A 85 3.47 8.20 13.45
CA GLU A 85 2.92 7.48 14.60
C GLU A 85 3.02 5.97 14.43
N GLU A 86 2.70 5.47 13.23
CA GLU A 86 2.78 4.05 12.89
C GLU A 86 4.19 3.58 12.53
N LYS A 87 5.18 4.50 12.49
CA LYS A 87 6.58 4.24 12.08
C LYS A 87 6.65 3.49 10.75
N LEU A 88 5.83 3.90 9.78
CA LEU A 88 5.78 3.25 8.48
C LEU A 88 7.01 3.62 7.66
N ARG A 89 7.62 2.61 7.02
CA ARG A 89 8.67 2.83 6.04
C ARG A 89 8.10 3.52 4.81
N ILE A 90 8.68 4.65 4.44
CA ILE A 90 8.15 5.49 3.39
C ILE A 90 8.67 5.03 2.03
N GLY A 91 7.80 4.92 1.04
CA GLY A 91 8.19 4.59 -0.33
C GLY A 91 8.66 5.81 -1.14
N ASN A 92 9.45 5.57 -2.19
CA ASN A 92 9.98 6.61 -3.08
C ASN A 92 8.86 7.50 -3.68
N MET A 93 7.72 6.90 -4.00
CA MET A 93 6.57 7.63 -4.56
C MET A 93 5.94 8.61 -3.57
N PHE A 94 5.89 8.27 -2.29
CA PHE A 94 5.39 9.16 -1.24
C PHE A 94 6.23 10.43 -1.17
N MET A 95 7.56 10.30 -1.20
CA MET A 95 8.47 11.45 -1.17
C MET A 95 8.33 12.31 -2.43
N LYS A 96 8.21 11.68 -3.62
CA LYS A 96 7.95 12.41 -4.88
C LYS A 96 6.67 13.24 -4.80
N HIS A 97 5.61 12.71 -4.20
CA HIS A 97 4.36 13.46 -4.02
C HIS A 97 4.54 14.69 -3.12
N LEU A 98 5.30 14.59 -2.02
CA LEU A 98 5.60 15.74 -1.16
C LEU A 98 6.45 16.80 -1.86
N ILE A 99 7.49 16.39 -2.60
CA ILE A 99 8.35 17.31 -3.35
C ILE A 99 7.53 18.07 -4.40
N ASN A 100 6.76 17.34 -5.22
CA ASN A 100 5.92 17.95 -6.26
C ASN A 100 4.87 18.88 -5.65
N PHE A 101 4.33 18.54 -4.48
CA PHE A 101 3.38 19.39 -3.77
C PHE A 101 4.04 20.68 -3.25
N ASN A 102 5.27 20.60 -2.74
CA ASN A 102 6.03 21.78 -2.30
C ASN A 102 6.32 22.73 -3.47
N GLU A 103 6.70 22.19 -4.64
CA GLU A 103 6.86 22.99 -5.86
C GLU A 103 5.54 23.64 -6.28
N LYS A 104 4.43 22.89 -6.24
CA LYS A 104 3.09 23.40 -6.52
C LYS A 104 2.72 24.54 -5.56
N CYS A 105 3.04 24.43 -4.28
CA CYS A 105 2.80 25.49 -3.30
C CYS A 105 3.57 26.78 -3.63
N LYS A 106 4.83 26.67 -4.06
CA LYS A 106 5.63 27.83 -4.51
C LYS A 106 4.96 28.52 -5.68
N CYS A 107 4.47 27.77 -6.67
CA CYS A 107 3.75 28.33 -7.82
C CYS A 107 2.44 29.04 -7.43
N ILE A 108 1.68 28.46 -6.48
CA ILE A 108 0.44 29.07 -5.97
C ILE A 108 0.75 30.40 -5.28
N LEU A 109 1.83 30.46 -4.49
CA LEU A 109 2.24 31.66 -3.75
C LEU A 109 2.83 32.74 -4.67
N SER A 110 3.55 32.37 -5.74
CA SER A 110 4.18 33.31 -6.67
C SER A 110 3.21 33.90 -7.70
N SER A 111 2.08 33.25 -7.97
CA SER A 111 1.07 33.76 -8.92
C SER A 111 0.46 35.09 -8.43
N SER A 112 0.65 36.18 -9.19
CA SER A 112 0.16 37.54 -8.88
C SER A 112 -1.27 37.79 -9.38
N ASP A 113 -2.24 36.91 -9.05
CA ASP A 113 -3.66 37.22 -9.30
C ASP A 113 -4.23 38.15 -8.22
N ASP A 114 -4.55 39.39 -8.61
CA ASP A 114 -5.07 40.49 -7.76
C ASP A 114 -6.48 40.21 -7.20
N GLY A 115 -7.27 39.33 -7.82
CA GLY A 115 -8.66 39.07 -7.45
C GLY A 115 -8.89 38.11 -6.27
N LYS A 116 -7.86 37.40 -5.77
CA LYS A 116 -8.01 36.32 -4.76
C LYS A 116 -7.17 36.52 -3.48
N GLN A 117 -6.90 37.77 -3.11
CA GLN A 117 -5.97 38.12 -2.02
C GLN A 117 -6.34 37.51 -0.66
N LYS A 118 -7.63 37.40 -0.30
CA LYS A 118 -8.06 36.87 1.01
C LYS A 118 -7.82 35.35 1.14
N CYS A 119 -8.15 34.57 0.10
CA CYS A 119 -7.89 33.13 0.07
C CYS A 119 -6.40 32.81 0.04
N LYS A 120 -5.57 33.63 -0.63
CA LYS A 120 -4.10 33.53 -0.58
C LYS A 120 -3.54 33.74 0.81
N LYS A 121 -4.04 34.74 1.57
CA LYS A 121 -3.61 34.96 2.96
C LYS A 121 -3.93 33.77 3.87
N GLY A 122 -5.11 33.17 3.72
CA GLY A 122 -5.50 31.95 4.46
C GLY A 122 -4.61 30.76 4.11
N PHE A 123 -4.39 30.52 2.82
CA PHE A 123 -3.51 29.46 2.34
C PHE A 123 -2.05 29.67 2.79
N ALA A 124 -1.51 30.89 2.70
CA ALA A 124 -0.15 31.21 3.13
C ALA A 124 0.09 30.96 4.63
N ARG A 125 -0.90 31.28 5.48
CA ARG A 125 -0.83 30.94 6.92
C ARG A 125 -0.74 29.43 7.13
N MET A 126 -1.59 28.69 6.44
CA MET A 126 -1.63 27.23 6.57
C MET A 126 -0.38 26.57 5.96
N HIS A 127 0.15 27.13 4.88
CA HIS A 127 1.42 26.72 4.29
C HIS A 127 2.57 26.91 5.26
N SER A 128 2.64 28.04 5.99
CA SER A 128 3.68 28.26 7.01
C SER A 128 3.61 27.25 8.18
N ILE A 129 2.41 26.81 8.55
CA ILE A 129 2.24 25.73 9.54
C ILE A 129 2.74 24.41 8.95
N TYR A 130 2.31 24.10 7.73
CA TYR A 130 2.73 22.90 7.02
C TYR A 130 4.24 22.85 6.83
N GLU A 131 4.88 23.92 6.38
CA GLU A 131 6.31 24.01 6.13
C GLU A 131 7.13 23.74 7.40
N ARG A 132 6.72 24.32 8.54
CA ARG A 132 7.36 24.05 9.83
C ARG A 132 7.21 22.57 10.23
N ALA A 133 6.02 22.00 10.07
CA ALA A 133 5.78 20.60 10.37
C ALA A 133 6.54 19.66 9.43
N TYR A 134 6.62 20.00 8.14
CA TYR A 134 7.35 19.25 7.12
C TYR A 134 8.85 19.26 7.37
N LEU A 135 9.44 20.41 7.68
CA LEU A 135 10.86 20.50 8.03
C LEU A 135 11.18 19.74 9.32
N LYS A 136 10.28 19.75 10.31
CA LYS A 136 10.42 18.94 11.52
C LYS A 136 10.37 17.45 11.17
N TRP A 137 9.39 17.05 10.38
CA TRP A 137 9.18 15.67 9.98
C TRP A 137 10.36 15.11 9.17
N LEU A 138 10.95 15.90 8.27
CA LEU A 138 12.15 15.51 7.51
C LEU A 138 13.37 15.20 8.41
N LYS A 139 13.47 15.84 9.58
CA LYS A 139 14.56 15.57 10.54
C LYS A 139 14.33 14.31 11.36
N GLU A 140 13.06 13.96 11.58
CA GLU A 140 12.66 12.84 12.43
C GLU A 140 12.53 11.53 11.65
N VAL A 141 12.19 11.62 10.37
CA VAL A 141 12.09 10.45 9.48
C VAL A 141 13.48 10.10 8.98
N ASP A 142 13.89 8.85 9.19
CA ASP A 142 15.09 8.30 8.57
C ASP A 142 14.84 8.04 7.08
N ILE A 143 15.14 9.05 6.27
CA ILE A 143 15.01 9.01 4.81
C ILE A 143 16.03 8.02 4.22
N GLU A 144 17.21 7.90 4.83
CA GLU A 144 18.29 7.03 4.34
C GLU A 144 17.91 5.57 4.47
N GLU A 145 17.33 5.17 5.61
CA GLU A 145 16.82 3.81 5.78
C GLU A 145 15.65 3.49 4.85
N SER A 146 14.76 4.46 4.61
CA SER A 146 13.63 4.29 3.71
C SER A 146 14.07 4.06 2.25
N LEU A 147 15.09 4.80 1.80
CA LEU A 147 15.65 4.75 0.44
C LEU A 147 16.57 3.55 0.15
N LYS A 148 17.00 2.79 1.17
CA LYS A 148 17.80 1.57 0.96
C LYS A 148 16.98 0.57 0.16
N GLU A 149 17.25 0.45 -1.14
CA GLU A 149 16.64 -0.57 -1.98
C GLU A 149 16.97 -1.95 -1.40
N GLU A 150 16.00 -2.58 -0.73
CA GLU A 150 16.16 -3.96 -0.33
C GLU A 150 16.06 -4.80 -1.60
N HIS A 151 17.15 -5.49 -1.92
CA HIS A 151 17.20 -6.35 -3.10
C HIS A 151 15.96 -7.25 -3.15
N PRO A 152 15.23 -7.36 -4.28
CA PRO A 152 13.95 -8.10 -4.36
C PRO A 152 14.03 -9.54 -3.83
N TRP A 153 15.21 -10.15 -3.88
CA TRP A 153 15.47 -11.49 -3.38
C TRP A 153 15.82 -11.61 -1.89
N LYS A 154 16.04 -10.49 -1.18
CA LYS A 154 16.35 -10.47 0.25
C LYS A 154 15.23 -11.10 1.09
N GLN A 155 13.98 -10.96 0.65
CA GLN A 155 12.82 -11.62 1.27
C GLN A 155 12.84 -13.15 1.17
N PHE A 156 13.60 -13.71 0.23
CA PHE A 156 13.73 -15.15 0.03
C PHE A 156 15.03 -15.72 0.62
N MET A 157 15.89 -14.87 1.23
CA MET A 157 17.14 -15.27 1.87
C MET A 157 16.92 -15.85 3.28
N HIS A 158 15.81 -16.55 3.49
CA HIS A 158 15.60 -17.28 4.73
C HIS A 158 16.50 -18.51 4.74
N GLU A 159 17.17 -18.78 5.87
CA GLU A 159 17.79 -20.07 6.12
C GLU A 159 16.71 -21.14 5.96
N GLN A 160 16.80 -21.89 4.85
CA GLN A 160 15.93 -23.05 4.66
C GLN A 160 16.15 -23.93 5.89
N PRO A 161 15.09 -24.37 6.59
CA PRO A 161 15.28 -25.37 7.64
C PRO A 161 16.06 -26.52 7.00
N GLU A 162 17.08 -27.02 7.70
CA GLU A 162 17.91 -28.12 7.21
C GLU A 162 17.00 -29.16 6.59
N ILE A 163 17.30 -29.54 5.34
CA ILE A 163 16.56 -30.60 4.66
C ILE A 163 16.80 -31.84 5.52
N ILE A 164 15.86 -32.14 6.42
CA ILE A 164 15.76 -33.43 7.07
C ILE A 164 15.43 -34.36 5.90
N GLN A 165 16.49 -34.89 5.26
CA GLN A 165 16.39 -36.03 4.38
C GLN A 165 15.73 -37.09 5.26
N ARG A 166 14.41 -37.24 5.15
CA ARG A 166 13.72 -38.38 5.72
C ARG A 166 14.41 -39.57 5.09
N GLN A 167 15.24 -40.27 5.87
CA GLN A 167 15.86 -41.51 5.42
C GLN A 167 14.75 -42.33 4.78
N SER A 168 14.94 -42.68 3.51
CA SER A 168 13.97 -43.45 2.76
C SER A 168 13.82 -44.81 3.43
N LEU A 169 12.84 -44.94 4.32
CA LEU A 169 12.38 -46.23 4.86
C LEU A 169 11.71 -47.09 3.77
N ILE A 170 11.65 -46.59 2.54
CA ILE A 170 11.24 -47.33 1.36
C ILE A 170 12.42 -48.19 0.91
N LYS A 171 12.48 -49.44 1.39
CA LYS A 171 13.17 -50.51 0.65
C LYS A 171 12.48 -50.62 -0.71
N GLU A 172 13.13 -50.14 -1.77
CA GLU A 172 12.63 -50.34 -3.12
C GLU A 172 12.37 -51.84 -3.36
N PRO A 173 11.17 -52.25 -3.78
CA PRO A 173 10.98 -53.62 -4.21
C PRO A 173 11.82 -53.85 -5.47
N LYS A 174 12.74 -54.82 -5.39
CA LYS A 174 13.48 -55.33 -6.55
C LYS A 174 12.48 -55.85 -7.57
N ARG A 175 12.16 -55.06 -8.59
CA ARG A 175 11.82 -55.43 -9.99
C ARG A 175 11.05 -54.29 -10.67
N PHE A 176 11.78 -53.30 -11.18
CA PHE A 176 11.27 -52.49 -12.28
C PHE A 176 11.37 -53.34 -13.56
N CYS A 177 10.28 -53.97 -13.98
CA CYS A 177 10.22 -54.63 -15.28
C CYS A 177 10.40 -53.57 -16.38
N LYS A 178 11.55 -53.60 -17.07
CA LYS A 178 11.82 -52.76 -18.25
C LYS A 178 10.76 -53.06 -19.32
N ARG A 179 9.76 -52.20 -19.47
CA ARG A 179 8.92 -52.20 -20.69
C ARG A 179 9.81 -51.74 -21.84
N LYS A 180 10.05 -52.63 -22.81
CA LYS A 180 10.73 -52.28 -24.06
C LYS A 180 9.86 -51.30 -24.83
N LEU A 181 10.09 -49.99 -24.67
CA LEU A 181 9.60 -49.00 -25.63
C LEU A 181 10.31 -49.27 -26.96
N LYS A 182 9.56 -49.77 -27.95
CA LYS A 182 10.03 -49.76 -29.33
C LYS A 182 9.98 -48.32 -29.80
N PHE A 183 11.15 -47.73 -30.09
CA PHE A 183 11.22 -46.46 -30.78
C PHE A 183 10.58 -46.62 -32.16
N VAL A 184 9.44 -45.97 -32.38
CA VAL A 184 8.91 -45.77 -33.73
C VAL A 184 9.67 -44.57 -34.30
N LEU A 185 10.38 -44.78 -35.40
CA LEU A 185 11.08 -43.70 -36.10
C LEU A 185 10.05 -42.67 -36.62
N PRO A 186 10.33 -41.36 -36.53
CA PRO A 186 9.42 -40.35 -37.04
C PRO A 186 9.38 -40.44 -38.58
N TYR A 187 8.15 -40.42 -39.13
CA TYR A 187 7.90 -40.35 -40.57
C TYR A 187 8.55 -39.09 -41.14
N ARG A 188 9.34 -39.24 -42.21
CA ARG A 188 9.76 -38.11 -43.06
C ARG A 188 8.88 -38.10 -44.32
N PRO A 189 8.38 -36.93 -44.74
CA PRO A 189 7.58 -36.78 -45.95
C PRO A 189 8.40 -37.07 -47.21
#